data_AF-A0A5E4GMP6-F1
#
_entry.id   AF-A0A5E4GMP6-F1
#
_cell.length_a   1.000
_cell.length_b   1.000
_cell.length_c   1.000
_cell.angle_alpha   90.00
_cell.angle_beta   90.00
_cell.angle_gamma   90.00
#
_symmetry.space_group_name_H-M   'P 1'
#
loop_
_entity.id
_entity.type
_entity.pdbx_description
1 polymer ?
#
loop_
_entity_poly.entity_id
_entity_poly.type
_entity_poly.pdbx_seq_one_letter_code
_entity_poly.pdbx_strand_id
1 'polypeptide(L)'
;SVGSLSIQQLQDMITNTIRAQYGGPSQDTFIYSKPYTKRLDNLRMPTGYQPPKFMQFDGKGNPKQHVAHFIEMCNSAGTNDDYLVKQF
;
A
#
# COMPACT_ATOMS: atom_id res chain seq x y z
N SER A 1 43.32 29.27 -13.11
CA SER A 1 43.14 27.90 -13.64
C SER A 1 42.04 27.25 -12.81
N VAL A 2 40.84 27.06 -13.35
CA VAL A 2 39.78 26.31 -12.66
C VAL A 2 40.10 24.84 -12.88
N GLY A 3 40.46 24.11 -11.82
CA GLY A 3 40.87 22.70 -11.93
C GLY A 3 39.75 21.85 -12.51
N SER A 4 40.10 20.92 -13.41
CA SER A 4 39.12 19.94 -13.90
C SER A 4 38.77 18.95 -12.79
N LEU A 5 37.49 18.63 -12.67
CA LEU A 5 37.00 17.57 -11.79
C LEU A 5 37.33 16.21 -12.42
N SER A 6 37.87 15.29 -11.62
CA SER A 6 38.03 13.91 -12.03
C SER A 6 36.67 13.18 -12.04
N ILE A 7 36.60 12.09 -12.81
CA ILE A 7 35.40 11.22 -12.84
C ILE A 7 35.08 10.69 -11.44
N GLN A 8 36.10 10.37 -10.64
CA GLN A 8 35.92 9.89 -9.27
C GLN A 8 35.27 10.95 -8.38
N GLN A 9 35.72 12.20 -8.47
CA GLN A 9 35.15 13.31 -7.69
C GLN A 9 33.67 13.56 -8.06
N LEU A 10 33.33 13.41 -9.34
CA LEU A 10 31.94 13.47 -9.80
C LEU A 10 31.09 12.34 -9.22
N GLN A 11 31.59 11.10 -9.25
CA GLN A 11 30.90 9.94 -8.68
C GLN A 11 30.69 10.08 -7.17
N ASP A 12 31.71 10.54 -6.45
CA ASP A 12 31.64 10.75 -5.00
C ASP A 12 30.65 11.85 -4.66
N MET A 13 30.66 12.95 -5.41
CA MET A 13 29.71 14.05 -5.24
C MET A 13 28.26 13.59 -5.44
N ILE A 14 27.98 12.82 -6.51
CA ILE A 14 26.64 12.27 -6.76
C ILE A 14 26.22 11.32 -5.63
N THR A 15 27.10 10.40 -5.26
CA THR A 15 26.85 9.40 -4.20
C THR A 15 26.57 10.07 -2.86
N ASN A 16 27.37 11.07 -2.49
CA ASN A 16 27.19 11.81 -1.24
C ASN A 16 25.91 12.65 -1.26
N THR A 17 25.55 13.24 -2.39
CA THR A 17 24.32 14.02 -2.55
C THR A 17 23.08 13.15 -2.38
N ILE A 18 23.06 11.95 -2.99
CA ILE A 18 21.95 11.00 -2.83
C ILE A 18 21.87 10.52 -1.39
N ARG A 19 22.99 10.16 -0.76
CA ARG A 19 23.01 9.73 0.64
C ARG A 19 22.56 10.85 1.59
N ALA A 20 22.93 12.10 1.33
CA ALA A 20 22.51 13.22 2.15
C ALA A 20 21.00 13.49 2.03
N GLN A 21 20.42 13.33 0.83
CA GLN A 21 18.98 13.54 0.61
C GLN A 21 18.10 12.35 1.04
N TYR A 22 18.59 11.12 0.85
CA TYR A 22 17.77 9.90 0.94
C TYR A 22 18.36 8.82 1.84
N GLY A 23 19.54 9.03 2.42
CA GLY A 23 20.23 8.06 3.28
C GLY A 23 19.87 8.14 4.76
N GLY A 24 19.08 9.15 5.15
CA GLY A 24 18.42 9.16 6.45
C GLY A 24 17.27 8.15 6.49
N PRO A 25 16.85 7.66 7.67
CA PRO A 25 15.62 6.88 7.77
C PRO A 25 14.48 7.72 7.18
N SER A 26 13.79 7.18 6.18
CA SER A 26 12.63 7.82 5.56
C SER A 26 11.66 8.25 6.67
N GLN A 27 11.60 9.56 6.93
CA GLN A 27 10.62 10.17 7.83
C GLN A 27 9.22 10.14 7.22
N ASP A 28 9.09 9.64 5.98
CA ASP A 28 7.84 9.16 5.41
C ASP A 28 7.41 7.89 6.15
N THR A 29 7.01 8.06 7.41
CA THR A 29 5.74 7.48 7.81
C THR A 29 4.70 8.09 6.86
N PHE A 30 4.55 7.50 5.68
CA PHE A 30 3.23 7.42 5.08
C PHE A 30 2.41 6.71 6.16
N ILE A 31 1.85 7.48 7.09
CA ILE A 31 0.80 7.04 7.98
C ILE A 31 -0.33 6.79 7.01
N TYR A 32 -0.37 5.56 6.49
CA TYR A 32 -1.39 5.10 5.57
C TYR A 32 -2.72 5.46 6.22
N SER A 33 -3.30 6.52 5.71
CA SER A 33 -4.54 7.05 6.22
C SER A 33 -5.59 6.28 5.47
N LYS A 34 -6.35 5.47 6.22
CA LYS A 34 -7.48 4.73 5.67
C LYS A 34 -8.33 5.70 4.84
N PRO A 35 -8.76 5.32 3.62
CA PRO A 35 -9.49 6.21 2.72
C PRO A 35 -10.91 6.54 3.20
N TYR A 36 -11.25 6.16 4.44
CA TYR A 36 -12.57 6.30 5.04
C TYR A 36 -12.52 7.01 6.39
N THR A 37 -13.68 7.52 6.80
CA THR A 37 -13.80 8.29 8.04
C THR A 37 -13.66 7.40 9.28
N LYS A 38 -13.26 8.00 10.41
CA LYS A 38 -13.21 7.33 11.73
C LYS A 38 -14.55 6.71 12.17
N ARG A 39 -15.69 7.13 11.57
CA ARG A 39 -17.00 6.51 11.81
C ARG A 39 -16.98 5.03 11.46
N LEU A 40 -16.32 4.66 10.36
CA LEU A 40 -16.22 3.27 9.93
C LEU A 40 -15.36 2.45 10.89
N ASP A 41 -14.29 2.99 11.48
CA ASP A 41 -13.50 2.28 12.49
C ASP A 41 -14.34 1.86 13.71
N ASN A 42 -15.33 2.67 14.09
CA ASN A 42 -16.24 2.39 15.21
C ASN A 42 -17.42 1.45 14.85
N LEU A 43 -17.64 1.17 13.57
CA LEU A 43 -18.74 0.32 13.11
C LEU A 43 -18.55 -1.14 13.53
N ARG A 44 -19.43 -1.72 14.34
CA ARG A 44 -19.30 -3.13 14.74
C ARG A 44 -19.66 -4.06 13.59
N MET A 45 -18.77 -5.01 13.25
CA MET A 45 -19.08 -6.01 12.22
C MET A 45 -20.29 -6.87 12.61
N PRO A 46 -21.09 -7.36 11.65
CA PRO A 46 -22.24 -8.21 11.93
C PRO A 46 -21.88 -9.48 12.70
N THR A 47 -22.83 -9.99 13.49
CA THR A 47 -22.67 -11.26 14.22
C THR A 47 -22.42 -12.40 13.24
N GLY A 48 -21.35 -13.18 13.46
CA GLY A 48 -20.95 -14.27 12.56
C GLY A 48 -20.01 -13.84 11.43
N TYR A 49 -19.62 -12.56 11.35
CA TYR A 49 -18.61 -12.12 10.40
C TYR A 49 -17.27 -12.82 10.63
N GLN A 50 -16.71 -13.37 9.54
CA GLN A 50 -15.35 -13.86 9.50
C GLN A 50 -14.57 -13.02 8.48
N PRO A 51 -13.38 -12.51 8.85
CA PRO A 51 -12.52 -11.82 7.89
C PRO A 51 -12.25 -12.70 6.67
N PRO A 52 -12.42 -12.18 5.44
CA PRO A 52 -12.15 -12.93 4.24
C PRO A 52 -10.68 -13.32 4.19
N LYS A 53 -10.39 -14.60 3.96
CA LYS A 53 -9.03 -15.04 3.63
C LYS A 53 -8.79 -14.84 2.15
N PHE A 54 -8.62 -13.58 1.76
CA PHE A 54 -8.31 -13.24 0.38
C PHE A 54 -6.80 -13.31 0.16
N MET A 55 -6.36 -14.26 -0.66
CA MET A 55 -4.96 -14.30 -1.09
C MET A 55 -4.72 -13.19 -2.10
N GLN A 56 -3.64 -12.43 -1.91
CA GLN A 56 -3.21 -11.46 -2.90
C GLN A 56 -2.96 -12.15 -4.24
N PHE A 57 -3.38 -11.51 -5.34
CA PHE A 57 -3.05 -12.00 -6.67
C PHE A 57 -1.54 -12.01 -6.88
N ASP A 58 -0.97 -13.16 -7.21
CA ASP A 58 0.47 -13.34 -7.45
C ASP A 58 0.88 -12.99 -8.90
N GLY A 59 -0.06 -12.50 -9.70
CA GLY A 59 0.15 -12.20 -11.12
C GLY A 59 0.04 -13.41 -12.04
N LYS A 60 -0.24 -14.62 -11.52
CA LYS A 60 -0.34 -15.86 -12.28
C LYS A 60 -1.77 -16.38 -12.32
N GLY A 61 -2.11 -17.11 -13.38
CA GLY A 61 -3.47 -17.65 -13.57
C GLY A 61 -4.44 -16.63 -14.19
N ASN A 62 -5.75 -16.87 -14.03
CA ASN A 62 -6.79 -16.09 -14.69
C ASN A 62 -7.27 -14.91 -13.82
N PRO A 63 -7.03 -13.64 -14.22
CA PRO A 63 -7.48 -12.48 -13.46
C PRO A 63 -9.00 -12.39 -13.30
N LYS A 64 -9.78 -12.86 -14.28
CA LYS A 64 -11.25 -12.83 -14.21
C LYS A 64 -11.78 -13.75 -13.12
N GLN A 65 -11.17 -14.92 -12.93
CA GLN A 65 -11.53 -15.84 -11.85
C GLN A 65 -11.16 -15.26 -10.49
N HIS A 66 -10.00 -14.59 -10.40
CA HIS A 66 -9.59 -13.92 -9.17
C HIS A 66 -10.57 -12.79 -8.78
N VAL A 67 -11.00 -11.96 -9.74
CA VAL A 67 -12.02 -10.94 -9.53
C VAL A 67 -13.38 -11.55 -9.17
N ALA A 68 -13.80 -12.63 -9.84
CA ALA A 68 -15.05 -13.30 -9.51
C ALA A 68 -15.04 -13.84 -8.07
N HIS A 69 -13.92 -14.45 -7.64
CA HIS A 69 -13.76 -14.96 -6.28
C HIS A 69 -13.74 -13.84 -5.24
N PHE A 70 -13.14 -12.68 -5.57
CA PHE A 70 -13.22 -11.48 -4.73
C PHE A 70 -14.67 -11.04 -4.52
N ILE A 71 -15.45 -10.91 -5.61
CA ILE A 71 -16.86 -10.49 -5.55
C ILE A 71 -17.69 -11.50 -4.76
N GLU A 72 -17.49 -12.80 -4.98
CA GLU A 72 -18.15 -13.87 -4.22
C GLU A 72 -17.81 -13.82 -2.72
N MET A 73 -16.56 -13.53 -2.37
CA MET A 73 -16.15 -13.42 -0.97
C MET A 73 -16.69 -12.15 -0.29
N CYS A 74 -16.96 -11.11 -1.07
CA CYS A 74 -17.62 -9.89 -0.59
C CYS A 74 -19.12 -10.10 -0.33
N ASN A 75 -19.76 -11.13 -0.88
CA ASN A 75 -21.22 -11.35 -0.91
C ASN A 75 -22.04 -10.77 0.27
N SER A 76 -21.98 -11.35 1.47
CA SER A 76 -22.81 -10.90 2.60
C SER A 76 -22.41 -9.53 3.18
N ALA A 77 -21.16 -9.09 2.99
CA ALA A 77 -20.66 -7.78 3.41
C ALA A 77 -20.85 -6.68 2.35
N GLY A 78 -21.02 -7.06 1.08
CA GLY A 78 -21.13 -6.17 -0.07
C GLY A 78 -22.53 -5.59 -0.30
N THR A 79 -23.50 -5.96 0.54
CA THR A 79 -24.84 -5.33 0.54
C THR A 79 -24.86 -4.00 1.29
N ASN A 80 -23.81 -3.69 2.05
CA ASN A 80 -23.67 -2.44 2.81
C ASN A 80 -22.27 -1.87 2.58
N ASP A 81 -22.24 -0.72 1.90
CA ASP A 81 -21.00 -0.04 1.49
C ASP A 81 -20.06 0.26 2.68
N ASP A 82 -20.61 0.61 3.85
CA ASP A 82 -19.80 0.89 5.04
C ASP A 82 -19.11 -0.39 5.58
N TYR A 83 -19.76 -1.55 5.47
CA TYR A 83 -19.13 -2.83 5.84
C TYR A 83 -18.11 -3.30 4.81
N LEU A 84 -18.40 -3.09 3.52
CA LEU A 84 -17.48 -3.44 2.43
C LEU A 84 -16.17 -2.64 2.52
N VAL A 85 -16.27 -1.32 2.75
CA VAL A 85 -15.10 -0.44 2.88
C VAL A 85 -14.29 -0.79 4.14
N LYS A 86 -14.94 -1.25 5.22
CA LYS A 86 -14.25 -1.66 6.46
C LYS A 86 -13.52 -3.00 6.34
N GLN A 87 -13.95 -3.88 5.43
CA GLN A 87 -13.38 -5.21 5.23
C GLN A 87 -11.94 -5.18 4.69
N PHE A 88 -11.52 -4.08 4.05
CA PHE A 88 -10.23 -3.90 3.39
C PHE A 88 -9.47 -2.67 3.93
#